data_AF-A0A352HQ08-F1
#
_entry.id   AF-A0A352HQ08-F1
#
_cell.length_a   1.000
_cell.length_b   1.000
_cell.length_c   1.000
_cell.angle_alpha   90.00
_cell.angle_beta   90.00
_cell.angle_gamma   90.00
#
_symmetry.space_group_name_H-M   'P 1'
#
loop_
_entity.id
_entity.type
_entity.pdbx_description
1 polymer ?
#
loop_
_entity_poly.entity_id
_entity_poly.type
_entity_poly.pdbx_seq_one_letter_code
_entity_poly.pdbx_strand_id
1 'polypeptide(L)'
;NIVNPLPKDAIMFINGDNYTFPLWYIQETEGVRTDIRTVNLAYIAQPWYIAQLAMPTDGGKPVKLSIPAEKLNAVAMQAYNTVDIGSGTADARDALHRLFREKPTPGKRLCIAADSLRFAIPGAADSVTVDLRSVAGGRSSLRLKKLMILDIIANNAGIRPVCWIAALGDDDKAGLAAYTHREGLSRILGITDEYTSASRTADIIINRFNDCGVSSAHYVDVPGRMQVNVIRHLMASTALHLLDRDSLPSDRERALRLAQLSRKWFPSEIVPHASNITGGVTYSNGGELARIYLRLWKLTGNDTYRREATQLAYAELERCAAYSRYLSALSPRYRRYTKATTRLARNTLYESVQTLMDLGVDSLQIVNSPILRGIDIQRHRDIWMKTLEKQQ
;
A
#
# COMPACT_ATOMS: atom_id res chain seq x y z
N ASN A 1 -2.38 -12.37 6.94
CA ASN A 1 -2.74 -10.94 6.82
C ASN A 1 -2.98 -10.43 5.39
N ILE A 2 -2.24 -10.85 4.36
CA ILE A 2 -2.46 -10.34 2.98
C ILE A 2 -3.73 -10.92 2.34
N VAL A 3 -3.88 -12.25 2.36
CA VAL A 3 -4.97 -12.96 1.65
C VAL A 3 -6.24 -13.14 2.49
N ASN A 4 -6.12 -13.39 3.80
CA ASN A 4 -7.28 -13.60 4.70
C ASN A 4 -8.36 -12.52 4.62
N PRO A 5 -8.04 -11.21 4.50
CA PRO A 5 -9.06 -10.17 4.42
C PRO A 5 -9.77 -10.08 3.07
N LEU A 6 -9.14 -10.60 2.01
CA LEU A 6 -9.65 -10.39 0.66
C LEU A 6 -11.03 -11.02 0.49
N PRO A 7 -11.90 -10.42 -0.34
CA PRO A 7 -13.16 -11.04 -0.72
C PRO A 7 -13.00 -12.45 -1.28
N LYS A 8 -14.07 -13.24 -1.23
CA LYS A 8 -14.08 -14.60 -1.79
C LYS A 8 -13.81 -14.57 -3.31
N ASP A 9 -13.07 -15.56 -3.80
CA ASP A 9 -12.72 -15.77 -5.21
C ASP A 9 -11.91 -14.63 -5.87
N ALA A 10 -11.35 -13.71 -5.09
CA ALA A 10 -10.68 -12.51 -5.60
C ALA A 10 -9.47 -12.85 -6.49
N ILE A 11 -9.20 -12.00 -7.48
CA ILE A 11 -7.94 -11.98 -8.23
C ILE A 11 -7.01 -10.99 -7.53
N MET A 12 -5.82 -11.45 -7.14
CA MET A 12 -4.84 -10.63 -6.42
C MET A 12 -3.58 -10.45 -7.25
N PHE A 13 -3.38 -9.24 -7.77
CA PHE A 13 -2.14 -8.85 -8.43
C PHE A 13 -1.05 -8.57 -7.41
N ILE A 14 0.09 -9.21 -7.62
CA ILE A 14 1.31 -9.05 -6.83
C ILE A 14 2.52 -8.87 -7.74
N ASN A 15 3.64 -8.44 -7.17
CA ASN A 15 4.90 -8.38 -7.90
C ASN A 15 6.06 -8.70 -6.96
N GLY A 16 7.07 -9.36 -7.50
CA GLY A 16 8.30 -9.68 -6.80
C GLY A 16 8.26 -10.96 -5.98
N ASP A 17 9.44 -11.53 -5.80
CA ASP A 17 9.66 -12.82 -5.16
C ASP A 17 9.22 -12.81 -3.68
N ASN A 18 9.43 -11.68 -3.01
CA ASN A 18 9.09 -11.47 -1.59
C ASN A 18 7.59 -11.58 -1.28
N TYR A 19 6.72 -11.48 -2.29
CA TYR A 19 5.29 -11.74 -2.13
C TYR A 19 4.86 -13.02 -2.82
N THR A 20 5.42 -13.34 -3.98
CA THR A 20 4.97 -14.46 -4.82
C THR A 20 5.19 -15.81 -4.14
N PHE A 21 6.43 -16.11 -3.73
CA PHE A 21 6.73 -17.43 -3.21
C PHE A 21 6.07 -17.71 -1.86
N PRO A 22 6.06 -16.77 -0.89
CA PRO A 22 5.35 -17.00 0.37
C PRO A 22 3.83 -17.16 0.19
N LEU A 23 3.22 -16.41 -0.73
CA LEU A 23 1.79 -16.54 -1.02
C LEU A 23 1.46 -17.85 -1.73
N TRP A 24 2.23 -18.26 -2.73
CA TRP A 24 2.04 -19.56 -3.35
C TRP A 24 2.27 -20.70 -2.36
N TYR A 25 3.30 -20.62 -1.52
CA TYR A 25 3.53 -21.62 -0.47
C TYR A 25 2.31 -21.76 0.46
N ILE A 26 1.83 -20.65 1.03
CA ILE A 26 0.73 -20.72 2.01
C ILE A 26 -0.60 -21.16 1.36
N GLN A 27 -0.80 -20.88 0.07
CA GLN A 27 -2.00 -21.32 -0.66
C GLN A 27 -1.89 -22.79 -1.06
N GLU A 28 -0.84 -23.19 -1.78
CA GLU A 28 -0.74 -24.49 -2.44
C GLU A 28 -0.21 -25.60 -1.51
N THR A 29 0.50 -25.25 -0.43
CA THR A 29 1.02 -26.23 0.56
C THR A 29 0.21 -26.22 1.85
N GLU A 30 -0.10 -25.04 2.38
CA GLU A 30 -0.82 -24.92 3.67
C GLU A 30 -2.35 -24.83 3.49
N GLY A 31 -2.86 -24.79 2.26
CA GLY A 31 -4.30 -24.77 1.97
C GLY A 31 -5.01 -23.47 2.39
N VAL A 32 -4.28 -22.38 2.65
CA VAL A 32 -4.86 -21.13 3.14
C VAL A 32 -5.41 -20.31 1.99
N ARG A 33 -6.73 -20.06 1.99
CA ARG A 33 -7.40 -19.20 0.98
C ARG A 33 -7.06 -19.60 -0.46
N THR A 34 -7.19 -20.89 -0.75
CA THR A 34 -7.02 -21.47 -2.10
C THR A 34 -8.02 -20.89 -3.12
N ASP A 35 -9.11 -20.27 -2.66
CA ASP A 35 -10.08 -19.56 -3.51
C ASP A 35 -9.50 -18.32 -4.22
N ILE A 36 -8.45 -17.70 -3.67
CA ILE A 36 -7.86 -16.47 -4.23
C ILE A 36 -6.92 -16.80 -5.38
N ARG A 37 -7.12 -16.13 -6.52
CA ARG A 37 -6.26 -16.28 -7.70
C ARG A 37 -5.12 -15.26 -7.67
N THR A 38 -3.93 -15.71 -7.27
CA THR A 38 -2.73 -14.87 -7.22
C THR A 38 -2.09 -14.71 -8.61
N VAL A 39 -1.96 -13.46 -9.07
CA VAL A 39 -1.38 -13.09 -10.38
C VAL A 39 -0.08 -12.33 -10.19
N ASN A 40 1.04 -12.94 -10.57
CA ASN A 40 2.36 -12.30 -10.52
C ASN A 40 2.61 -11.46 -11.79
N LEU A 41 2.76 -10.16 -11.59
CA LEU A 41 3.03 -9.18 -12.66
C LEU A 41 4.39 -9.35 -13.35
N ALA A 42 5.35 -10.05 -12.74
CA ALA A 42 6.62 -10.40 -13.38
C ALA A 42 6.45 -11.52 -14.42
N TYR A 43 5.49 -12.43 -14.21
CA TYR A 43 5.22 -13.56 -15.10
C TYR A 43 4.03 -13.34 -16.05
N ILE A 44 3.22 -12.31 -15.84
CA ILE A 44 1.99 -12.07 -16.62
C ILE A 44 2.21 -11.89 -18.13
N ALA A 45 3.43 -11.59 -18.57
CA ALA A 45 3.78 -11.51 -19.98
C ALA A 45 4.33 -12.83 -20.56
N GLN A 46 4.42 -13.90 -19.76
CA GLN A 46 4.90 -15.21 -20.21
C GLN A 46 3.74 -16.06 -20.74
N PRO A 47 3.83 -16.62 -21.97
CA PRO A 47 2.74 -17.39 -22.57
C PRO A 47 2.28 -18.57 -21.72
N TRP A 48 3.22 -19.31 -21.12
CA TRP A 48 2.90 -20.45 -20.23
C TRP A 48 2.11 -20.00 -19.00
N TYR A 49 2.42 -18.83 -18.45
CA TYR A 49 1.75 -18.32 -17.26
C TYR A 49 0.34 -17.84 -17.57
N ILE A 50 0.15 -17.16 -18.72
CA ILE A 50 -1.18 -16.75 -19.18
C ILE A 50 -2.06 -17.99 -19.42
N ALA A 51 -1.51 -19.04 -20.04
CA ALA A 51 -2.21 -20.31 -20.22
C ALA A 51 -2.60 -20.93 -18.87
N GLN A 52 -1.68 -20.93 -17.89
CA GLN A 52 -1.95 -21.41 -16.53
C GLN A 52 -3.05 -20.60 -15.85
N LEU A 53 -3.09 -19.27 -16.02
CA LEU A 53 -4.15 -18.42 -15.44
C LEU A 53 -5.55 -18.79 -15.92
N ALA A 54 -5.68 -19.26 -17.17
CA ALA A 54 -6.93 -19.73 -17.76
C ALA A 54 -7.37 -21.13 -17.28
N MET A 55 -6.57 -21.80 -16.46
CA MET A 55 -6.89 -23.08 -15.84
C MET A 55 -7.31 -22.91 -14.38
N PRO A 56 -8.14 -23.81 -13.84
CA PRO A 56 -8.44 -23.84 -12.41
C PRO A 56 -7.20 -24.28 -11.61
N THR A 57 -7.12 -23.87 -10.34
CA THR A 57 -6.20 -24.44 -9.34
C THR A 57 -7.00 -25.11 -8.23
N ASP A 58 -6.32 -25.62 -7.20
CA ASP A 58 -7.02 -26.04 -5.99
C ASP A 58 -7.78 -24.83 -5.41
N GLY A 59 -9.09 -24.96 -5.21
CA GLY A 59 -10.02 -23.89 -4.80
C GLY A 59 -10.21 -22.71 -5.77
N GLY A 60 -9.23 -22.37 -6.60
CA GLY A 60 -9.18 -21.14 -7.39
C GLY A 60 -9.85 -21.24 -8.76
N LYS A 61 -10.81 -20.33 -9.04
CA LYS A 61 -11.48 -20.26 -10.34
C LYS A 61 -10.54 -19.75 -11.45
N PRO A 62 -10.66 -20.28 -12.69
CA PRO A 62 -9.94 -19.78 -13.86
C PRO A 62 -10.11 -18.27 -14.04
N VAL A 63 -9.04 -17.59 -14.46
CA VAL A 63 -9.13 -16.20 -14.91
C VAL A 63 -9.79 -16.17 -16.28
N LYS A 64 -10.88 -15.40 -16.40
CA LYS A 64 -11.51 -15.19 -17.71
C LYS A 64 -10.62 -14.27 -18.53
N LEU A 65 -10.27 -14.71 -19.74
CA LEU A 65 -9.44 -13.97 -20.68
C LEU A 65 -10.19 -13.79 -22.00
N SER A 66 -9.87 -12.74 -22.74
CA SER A 66 -10.39 -12.58 -24.10
C SER A 66 -9.72 -13.49 -25.12
N ILE A 67 -8.52 -14.00 -24.79
CA ILE A 67 -7.71 -14.87 -25.63
C ILE A 67 -8.41 -16.23 -25.81
N PRO A 68 -8.66 -16.69 -27.05
CA PRO A 68 -9.16 -18.03 -27.32
C PRO A 68 -8.17 -19.12 -26.84
N ALA A 69 -8.70 -20.24 -26.35
CA ALA A 69 -7.89 -21.30 -25.74
C ALA A 69 -6.81 -21.86 -26.70
N GLU A 70 -7.12 -21.97 -27.99
CA GLU A 70 -6.19 -22.42 -29.04
C GLU A 70 -5.00 -21.47 -29.26
N LYS A 71 -5.11 -20.20 -28.83
CA LYS A 71 -4.04 -19.19 -28.91
C LYS A 71 -3.21 -19.09 -27.63
N LEU A 72 -3.53 -19.82 -26.57
CA LEU A 72 -2.79 -19.84 -25.30
C LEU A 72 -1.52 -20.72 -25.40
N ASN A 73 -0.65 -20.43 -26.37
CA ASN A 73 0.61 -21.13 -26.57
C ASN A 73 1.74 -20.16 -26.91
N ALA A 74 2.98 -20.61 -26.73
CA ALA A 74 4.17 -19.76 -26.87
C ALA A 74 4.31 -19.12 -28.26
N VAL A 75 3.87 -19.81 -29.32
CA VAL A 75 4.01 -19.33 -30.70
C VAL A 75 2.96 -18.26 -30.99
N ALA A 76 1.69 -18.54 -30.74
CA ALA A 76 0.60 -17.61 -31.01
C ALA A 76 0.72 -16.32 -30.19
N MET A 77 1.18 -16.43 -28.93
CA MET A 77 1.30 -15.28 -28.03
C MET A 77 2.39 -14.28 -28.45
N GLN A 78 3.36 -14.66 -29.28
CA GLN A 78 4.39 -13.73 -29.78
C GLN A 78 3.79 -12.55 -30.55
N ALA A 79 2.67 -12.77 -31.26
CA ALA A 79 1.97 -11.72 -32.01
C ALA A 79 1.41 -10.60 -31.12
N TYR A 80 1.27 -10.84 -29.81
CA TYR A 80 0.70 -9.90 -28.85
C TYR A 80 1.76 -9.28 -27.92
N ASN A 81 3.05 -9.60 -28.10
CA ASN A 81 4.14 -9.03 -27.31
C ASN A 81 4.12 -7.49 -27.30
N THR A 82 3.75 -6.91 -28.43
CA THR A 82 3.50 -5.48 -28.60
C THR A 82 2.38 -5.29 -29.60
N VAL A 83 1.35 -4.54 -29.21
CA VAL A 83 0.20 -4.22 -30.07
C VAL A 83 0.13 -2.71 -30.25
N ASP A 84 -0.16 -2.26 -31.47
CA ASP A 84 -0.29 -0.83 -31.75
C ASP A 84 -1.61 -0.28 -31.18
N ILE A 85 -1.63 1.01 -30.89
CA ILE A 85 -2.79 1.73 -30.36
C ILE A 85 -3.40 2.54 -31.50
N GLY A 86 -4.66 2.27 -31.81
CA GLY A 86 -5.44 2.96 -32.82
C GLY A 86 -5.96 4.32 -32.35
N SER A 87 -7.17 4.66 -32.78
CA SER A 87 -7.86 5.91 -32.42
C SER A 87 -9.31 5.67 -32.05
N GLY A 88 -9.85 6.53 -31.19
CA GLY A 88 -11.24 6.51 -30.77
C GLY A 88 -11.50 5.68 -29.51
N THR A 89 -12.76 5.65 -29.09
CA THR A 89 -13.18 5.05 -27.81
C THR A 89 -13.99 3.79 -28.01
N ALA A 90 -13.58 2.69 -27.36
CA ALA A 90 -14.29 1.41 -27.42
C ALA A 90 -14.62 0.87 -26.02
N ASP A 91 -15.56 -0.07 -25.96
CA ASP A 91 -15.72 -0.91 -24.77
C ASP A 91 -14.47 -1.81 -24.61
N ALA A 92 -13.93 -1.90 -23.39
CA ALA A 92 -12.69 -2.62 -23.14
C ALA A 92 -12.79 -4.11 -23.48
N ARG A 93 -13.90 -4.75 -23.10
CA ARG A 93 -14.08 -6.19 -23.28
C ARG A 93 -14.24 -6.52 -24.77
N ASP A 94 -15.06 -5.75 -25.48
CA ASP A 94 -15.27 -5.95 -26.91
C ASP A 94 -13.99 -5.70 -27.73
N ALA A 95 -13.26 -4.62 -27.43
CA ALA A 95 -12.03 -4.28 -28.13
C ALA A 95 -10.97 -5.38 -27.99
N LEU A 96 -10.80 -5.91 -26.77
CA LEU A 96 -9.83 -6.96 -26.50
C LEU A 96 -10.26 -8.30 -27.11
N HIS A 97 -11.53 -8.68 -27.05
CA HIS A 97 -12.03 -9.86 -27.77
C HIS A 97 -11.83 -9.78 -29.29
N ARG A 98 -12.01 -8.61 -29.90
CA ARG A 98 -11.73 -8.41 -31.33
C ARG A 98 -10.25 -8.56 -31.64
N LEU A 99 -9.38 -7.89 -30.88
CA LEU A 99 -7.92 -7.99 -31.01
C LEU A 99 -7.45 -9.44 -30.96
N PHE A 100 -7.87 -10.21 -29.94
CA PHE A 100 -7.39 -11.57 -29.77
C PHE A 100 -7.97 -12.56 -30.77
N ARG A 101 -9.05 -12.23 -31.47
CA ARG A 101 -9.58 -13.05 -32.59
C ARG A 101 -8.92 -12.73 -33.92
N GLU A 102 -8.34 -11.54 -34.08
CA GLU A 102 -7.63 -11.15 -35.29
C GLU A 102 -6.51 -12.14 -35.63
N LYS A 103 -6.36 -12.42 -36.93
CA LYS A 103 -5.30 -13.27 -37.46
C LYS A 103 -4.06 -12.40 -37.70
N PRO A 104 -2.90 -12.71 -37.08
CA PRO A 104 -1.68 -11.97 -37.33
C PRO A 104 -1.28 -12.04 -38.81
N THR A 105 -0.94 -10.89 -39.39
CA THR A 105 -0.38 -10.82 -40.75
C THR A 105 1.13 -10.61 -40.66
N PRO A 106 1.96 -11.38 -41.40
CA PRO A 106 3.41 -11.20 -41.37
C PRO A 106 3.82 -9.75 -41.64
N GLY A 107 4.74 -9.22 -40.83
CA GLY A 107 5.25 -7.85 -40.95
C GLY A 107 4.31 -6.75 -40.44
N LYS A 108 3.07 -7.06 -40.04
CA LYS A 108 2.12 -6.11 -39.48
C LYS A 108 1.83 -6.42 -38.02
N ARG A 109 1.98 -5.43 -37.14
CA ARG A 109 1.57 -5.57 -35.74
C ARG A 109 0.05 -5.53 -35.64
N LEU A 110 -0.48 -6.32 -34.69
CA LEU A 110 -1.88 -6.24 -34.31
C LEU A 110 -2.15 -4.88 -33.65
N CYS A 111 -3.39 -4.41 -33.78
CA CYS A 111 -3.78 -3.07 -33.32
C CYS A 111 -5.04 -3.14 -32.48
N ILE A 112 -5.02 -2.50 -31.30
CA ILE A 112 -6.25 -2.19 -30.59
C ILE A 112 -6.90 -1.06 -31.37
N ALA A 113 -8.07 -1.30 -31.96
CA ALA A 113 -8.80 -0.30 -32.76
C ALA A 113 -9.47 0.80 -31.90
N ALA A 114 -8.75 1.33 -30.91
CA ALA A 114 -9.12 2.40 -30.00
C ALA A 114 -7.85 2.95 -29.32
N ASP A 115 -7.86 4.22 -28.94
CA ASP A 115 -6.89 4.80 -28.01
C ASP A 115 -7.42 4.89 -26.58
N SER A 116 -8.74 4.74 -26.40
CA SER A 116 -9.42 4.88 -25.12
C SER A 116 -10.36 3.69 -24.90
N LEU A 117 -10.26 3.03 -23.74
CA LEU A 117 -11.10 1.88 -23.39
C LEU A 117 -12.02 2.19 -22.21
N ARG A 118 -13.30 1.84 -22.34
CA ARG A 118 -14.30 1.98 -21.27
C ARG A 118 -14.38 0.70 -20.44
N PHE A 119 -14.26 0.83 -19.13
CA PHE A 119 -14.34 -0.25 -18.15
C PHE A 119 -15.56 -0.06 -17.24
N ALA A 120 -16.31 -1.13 -17.02
CA ALA A 120 -17.30 -1.19 -15.94
C ALA A 120 -16.56 -1.43 -14.60
N ILE A 121 -16.69 -0.49 -13.67
CA ILE A 121 -16.01 -0.53 -12.37
C ILE A 121 -17.04 -0.70 -11.25
N PRO A 122 -16.85 -1.64 -10.30
CA PRO A 122 -17.75 -1.79 -9.17
C PRO A 122 -17.94 -0.48 -8.38
N GLY A 123 -19.19 -0.10 -8.13
CA GLY A 123 -19.54 1.13 -7.42
C GLY A 123 -19.50 2.41 -8.26
N ALA A 124 -19.07 2.36 -9.52
CA ALA A 124 -19.21 3.49 -10.45
C ALA A 124 -20.62 3.49 -11.07
N ALA A 125 -21.22 4.68 -11.20
CA ALA A 125 -22.50 4.83 -11.90
C ALA A 125 -22.36 4.60 -13.42
N ASP A 126 -21.27 5.13 -14.00
CA ASP A 126 -20.95 5.03 -15.42
C ASP A 126 -19.63 4.31 -15.65
N SER A 127 -19.41 3.88 -16.90
CA SER A 127 -18.13 3.31 -17.32
C SER A 127 -17.00 4.34 -17.22
N VAL A 128 -15.84 3.88 -16.77
CA VAL A 128 -14.62 4.68 -16.66
C VAL A 128 -13.80 4.56 -17.93
N THR A 129 -13.32 5.68 -18.46
CA THR A 129 -12.46 5.71 -19.65
C THR A 129 -10.97 5.70 -19.27
N VAL A 130 -10.20 4.79 -19.87
CA VAL A 130 -8.74 4.67 -19.70
C VAL A 130 -8.05 4.98 -21.02
N ASP A 131 -7.15 5.97 -21.01
CA ASP A 131 -6.28 6.31 -22.15
C ASP A 131 -5.10 5.33 -22.25
N LEU A 132 -5.04 4.58 -23.36
CA LEU A 132 -4.01 3.58 -23.60
C LEU A 132 -2.63 4.19 -23.83
N ARG A 133 -2.52 5.42 -24.34
CA ARG A 133 -1.23 6.10 -24.52
C ARG A 133 -0.62 6.46 -23.17
N SER A 134 -1.45 6.95 -22.23
CA SER A 134 -1.05 7.14 -20.84
C SER A 134 -0.56 5.83 -20.20
N VAL A 135 -1.32 4.73 -20.36
CA VAL A 135 -0.94 3.40 -19.86
C VAL A 135 0.36 2.88 -20.50
N ALA A 136 0.64 3.24 -21.75
CA ALA A 136 1.86 2.89 -22.47
C ALA A 136 3.07 3.79 -22.15
N GLY A 137 2.90 4.81 -21.29
CA GLY A 137 3.91 5.81 -20.98
C GLY A 137 4.22 6.74 -22.16
N GLY A 138 3.17 7.18 -22.86
CA GLY A 138 3.24 8.08 -24.01
C GLY A 138 3.54 7.43 -25.36
N ARG A 139 3.68 6.09 -25.41
CA ARG A 139 3.99 5.35 -26.64
C ARG A 139 2.72 5.06 -27.44
N SER A 140 2.88 4.87 -28.76
CA SER A 140 1.81 4.45 -29.67
C SER A 140 1.55 2.93 -29.69
N SER A 141 2.15 2.18 -28.77
CA SER A 141 1.99 0.74 -28.67
C SER A 141 2.01 0.26 -27.23
N LEU A 142 1.24 -0.79 -26.95
CA LEU A 142 1.05 -1.39 -25.64
C LEU A 142 1.80 -2.74 -25.56
N ARG A 143 2.53 -2.95 -24.47
CA ARG A 143 3.23 -4.24 -24.21
C ARG A 143 2.30 -5.26 -23.60
N LEU A 144 2.58 -6.55 -23.84
CA LEU A 144 1.77 -7.67 -23.35
C LEU A 144 1.46 -7.61 -21.85
N LYS A 145 2.41 -7.20 -21.00
CA LYS A 145 2.15 -7.03 -19.54
C LYS A 145 0.92 -6.16 -19.28
N LYS A 146 0.84 -4.98 -19.90
CA LYS A 146 -0.27 -4.04 -19.71
C LYS A 146 -1.54 -4.53 -20.40
N LEU A 147 -1.40 -5.10 -21.59
CA LEU A 147 -2.51 -5.71 -22.33
C LEU A 147 -3.23 -6.77 -21.48
N MET A 148 -2.46 -7.65 -20.82
CA MET A 148 -3.03 -8.70 -19.96
C MET A 148 -3.67 -8.16 -18.68
N ILE A 149 -3.11 -7.10 -18.07
CA ILE A 149 -3.76 -6.48 -16.90
C ILE A 149 -5.13 -5.92 -17.31
N LEU A 150 -5.21 -5.19 -18.43
CA LEU A 150 -6.47 -4.65 -18.95
C LEU A 150 -7.45 -5.77 -19.31
N ASP A 151 -6.99 -6.85 -19.95
CA ASP A 151 -7.81 -8.01 -20.32
C ASP A 151 -8.43 -8.72 -19.11
N ILE A 152 -7.63 -8.98 -18.09
CA ILE A 152 -8.10 -9.59 -16.85
C ILE A 152 -9.15 -8.70 -16.19
N ILE A 153 -8.91 -7.39 -16.11
CA ILE A 153 -9.88 -6.46 -15.51
C ILE A 153 -11.19 -6.44 -16.30
N ALA A 154 -11.12 -6.24 -17.63
CA ALA A 154 -12.29 -6.16 -18.51
C ALA A 154 -13.19 -7.40 -18.42
N ASN A 155 -12.59 -8.59 -18.22
CA ASN A 155 -13.32 -9.85 -18.21
C ASN A 155 -13.70 -10.37 -16.81
N ASN A 156 -13.20 -9.76 -15.73
CA ASN A 156 -13.42 -10.29 -14.37
C ASN A 156 -14.03 -9.28 -13.40
N ALA A 157 -13.85 -7.96 -13.58
CA ALA A 157 -14.25 -6.94 -12.59
C ALA A 157 -15.74 -6.98 -12.20
N GLY A 158 -16.63 -7.32 -13.13
CA GLY A 158 -18.07 -7.47 -12.87
C GLY A 158 -18.50 -8.85 -12.35
N ILE A 159 -17.57 -9.79 -12.20
CA ILE A 159 -17.85 -11.19 -11.83
C ILE A 159 -17.23 -11.55 -10.48
N ARG A 160 -16.01 -11.08 -10.22
CA ARG A 160 -15.32 -11.30 -8.96
C ARG A 160 -14.35 -10.15 -8.65
N PRO A 161 -14.02 -9.91 -7.37
CA PRO A 161 -13.18 -8.79 -6.99
C PRO A 161 -11.78 -8.86 -7.59
N VAL A 162 -11.27 -7.71 -8.05
CA VAL A 162 -9.92 -7.56 -8.57
C VAL A 162 -9.14 -6.67 -7.60
N CYS A 163 -8.00 -7.16 -7.14
CA CYS A 163 -7.23 -6.57 -6.06
C CYS A 163 -5.74 -6.49 -6.44
N TRP A 164 -5.03 -5.59 -5.77
CA TRP A 164 -3.57 -5.46 -5.83
C TRP A 164 -3.04 -5.46 -4.41
N ILE A 165 -1.84 -6.01 -4.19
CA ILE A 165 -1.14 -5.72 -2.94
C ILE A 165 -0.83 -4.22 -2.85
N ALA A 166 -1.02 -3.63 -1.67
CA ALA A 166 -0.89 -2.18 -1.48
C ALA A 166 0.52 -1.64 -1.79
N ALA A 167 1.54 -2.51 -1.81
CA ALA A 167 2.90 -2.16 -2.19
C ALA A 167 3.07 -1.86 -3.70
N LEU A 168 2.10 -2.23 -4.55
CA LEU A 168 2.16 -1.94 -5.99
C LEU A 168 1.85 -0.47 -6.27
N GLY A 169 2.69 0.11 -7.13
CA GLY A 169 2.53 1.48 -7.62
C GLY A 169 1.32 1.65 -8.53
N ASP A 170 1.03 2.89 -8.90
CA ASP A 170 -0.14 3.21 -9.73
C ASP A 170 0.00 2.74 -11.17
N ASP A 171 1.23 2.72 -11.68
CA ASP A 171 1.53 2.15 -12.98
C ASP A 171 1.09 0.67 -13.09
N ASP A 172 1.28 -0.13 -12.04
CA ASP A 172 0.88 -1.55 -12.02
C ASP A 172 -0.64 -1.78 -12.08
N LYS A 173 -1.45 -0.70 -12.01
CA LYS A 173 -2.92 -0.74 -12.13
C LYS A 173 -3.41 -0.29 -13.51
N ALA A 174 -2.50 -0.09 -14.47
CA ALA A 174 -2.79 0.18 -15.87
C ALA A 174 -3.82 1.32 -16.08
N GLY A 175 -3.60 2.47 -15.42
CA GLY A 175 -4.46 3.65 -15.54
C GLY A 175 -5.69 3.65 -14.64
N LEU A 176 -5.95 2.55 -13.90
CA LEU A 176 -7.13 2.42 -13.03
C LEU A 176 -6.85 2.73 -11.56
N ALA A 177 -5.68 3.30 -11.23
CA ALA A 177 -5.29 3.52 -9.83
C ALA A 177 -6.26 4.39 -9.04
N ALA A 178 -6.79 5.44 -9.66
CA ALA A 178 -7.79 6.35 -9.08
C ALA A 178 -9.13 5.66 -8.76
N TYR A 179 -9.39 4.50 -9.35
CA TYR A 179 -10.62 3.71 -9.15
C TYR A 179 -10.37 2.51 -8.25
N THR A 180 -9.38 2.63 -7.36
CA THR A 180 -9.11 1.64 -6.32
C THR A 180 -9.13 2.29 -4.96
N HIS A 181 -9.60 1.55 -3.97
CA HIS A 181 -9.57 1.96 -2.56
C HIS A 181 -8.78 0.96 -1.72
N ARG A 182 -8.31 1.39 -0.55
CA ARG A 182 -7.53 0.54 0.35
C ARG A 182 -8.46 -0.27 1.26
N GLU A 183 -8.19 -1.56 1.39
CA GLU A 183 -8.77 -2.38 2.45
C GLU A 183 -7.65 -3.27 3.01
N GLY A 184 -7.19 -2.96 4.21
CA GLY A 184 -6.05 -3.66 4.82
C GLY A 184 -4.75 -3.47 4.02
N LEU A 185 -4.08 -4.58 3.70
CA LEU A 185 -2.82 -4.62 2.94
C LEU A 185 -3.04 -4.68 1.41
N SER A 186 -4.25 -4.38 0.96
CA SER A 186 -4.67 -4.53 -0.43
C SER A 186 -5.34 -3.26 -0.95
N ARG A 187 -5.31 -3.07 -2.26
CA ARG A 187 -6.16 -2.12 -2.99
C ARG A 187 -7.17 -2.90 -3.81
N ILE A 188 -8.44 -2.55 -3.68
CA ILE A 188 -9.55 -3.22 -4.35
C ILE A 188 -10.06 -2.32 -5.48
N LEU A 189 -10.32 -2.89 -6.66
CA LEU A 189 -10.97 -2.19 -7.76
C LEU A 189 -12.41 -1.84 -7.36
N GLY A 190 -12.72 -0.56 -7.34
CA GLY A 190 -14.04 -0.04 -7.03
C GLY A 190 -13.97 1.34 -6.40
N ILE A 191 -15.08 2.06 -6.46
CA ILE A 191 -15.22 3.40 -5.89
C ILE A 191 -15.83 3.30 -4.49
N THR A 192 -15.19 3.92 -3.51
CA THR A 192 -15.72 4.13 -2.16
C THR A 192 -15.05 5.38 -1.57
N ASP A 193 -15.69 6.01 -0.59
CA ASP A 193 -15.11 7.11 0.16
C ASP A 193 -14.02 6.67 1.15
N GLU A 194 -13.17 7.62 1.56
CA GLU A 194 -12.04 7.37 2.45
C GLU A 194 -12.46 6.89 3.84
N TYR A 195 -13.58 7.39 4.38
CA TYR A 195 -14.07 6.97 5.69
C TYR A 195 -14.53 5.51 5.67
N THR A 196 -15.31 5.11 4.67
CA THR A 196 -15.73 3.71 4.50
C THR A 196 -14.52 2.78 4.34
N SER A 197 -13.52 3.21 3.56
CA SER A 197 -12.26 2.48 3.38
C SER A 197 -11.49 2.32 4.70
N ALA A 198 -11.38 3.38 5.52
CA ALA A 198 -10.75 3.33 6.84
C ALA A 198 -11.54 2.46 7.83
N SER A 199 -12.86 2.60 7.87
CA SER A 199 -13.76 1.81 8.73
C SER A 199 -13.64 0.31 8.44
N ARG A 200 -13.72 -0.10 7.17
CA ARG A 200 -13.51 -1.51 6.77
C ARG A 200 -12.10 -1.99 7.08
N THR A 201 -11.09 -1.15 6.88
CA THR A 201 -9.70 -1.49 7.21
C THR A 201 -9.53 -1.75 8.70
N ALA A 202 -10.15 -0.93 9.57
CA ALA A 202 -10.11 -1.15 11.02
C ALA A 202 -10.73 -2.50 11.39
N ASP A 203 -11.91 -2.80 10.85
CA ASP A 203 -12.61 -4.07 11.11
C ASP A 203 -11.80 -5.27 10.61
N ILE A 204 -11.16 -5.15 9.44
CA ILE A 204 -10.25 -6.17 8.90
C ILE A 204 -9.08 -6.44 9.85
N ILE A 205 -8.42 -5.38 10.33
CA ILE A 205 -7.26 -5.53 11.22
C ILE A 205 -7.70 -6.16 12.53
N ILE A 206 -8.76 -5.64 13.16
CA ILE A 206 -9.21 -6.09 14.47
C ILE A 206 -9.66 -7.56 14.44
N ASN A 207 -10.33 -7.99 13.37
CA ASN A 207 -11.00 -9.29 13.33
C ASN A 207 -10.26 -10.36 12.51
N ARG A 208 -9.37 -9.97 11.58
CA ARG A 208 -8.77 -10.92 10.62
C ARG A 208 -7.24 -10.90 10.57
N PHE A 209 -6.59 -9.92 11.19
CA PHE A 209 -5.13 -9.90 11.29
C PHE A 209 -4.66 -10.63 12.55
N ASN A 210 -3.40 -11.05 12.51
CA ASN A 210 -2.64 -11.50 13.68
C ASN A 210 -1.27 -10.83 13.72
N ASP A 211 -0.52 -11.09 14.79
CA ASP A 211 0.82 -10.56 15.03
C ASP A 211 1.92 -11.24 14.20
N CYS A 212 1.58 -12.22 13.36
CA CYS A 212 2.52 -13.06 12.62
C CYS A 212 3.58 -13.73 13.52
N GLY A 213 3.25 -14.02 14.79
CA GLY A 213 4.18 -14.59 15.77
C GLY A 213 5.20 -13.60 16.36
N VAL A 214 5.16 -12.32 15.94
CA VAL A 214 6.14 -11.31 16.36
C VAL A 214 6.13 -11.07 17.86
N SER A 215 4.96 -11.10 18.52
CA SER A 215 4.86 -10.80 19.95
C SER A 215 5.59 -11.83 20.84
N SER A 216 5.87 -13.02 20.30
CA SER A 216 6.60 -14.10 20.96
C SER A 216 8.02 -14.30 20.42
N ALA A 217 8.41 -13.53 19.41
CA ALA A 217 9.68 -13.72 18.72
C ALA A 217 10.86 -13.19 19.56
N HIS A 218 11.95 -13.95 19.61
CA HIS A 218 13.21 -13.47 20.17
C HIS A 218 13.91 -12.46 19.25
N TYR A 219 13.74 -12.64 17.94
CA TYR A 219 14.32 -11.78 16.92
C TYR A 219 13.42 -11.76 15.68
N VAL A 220 13.29 -10.57 15.09
CA VAL A 220 12.71 -10.38 13.76
C VAL A 220 13.80 -9.83 12.86
N ASP A 221 13.99 -10.42 11.69
CA ASP A 221 14.98 -10.01 10.71
C ASP A 221 14.61 -8.71 9.99
N VAL A 222 15.52 -8.16 9.19
CA VAL A 222 15.29 -6.86 8.54
C VAL A 222 14.06 -6.88 7.62
N PRO A 223 13.88 -7.88 6.72
CA PRO A 223 12.65 -8.03 5.94
C PRO A 223 11.38 -8.11 6.80
N GLY A 224 11.38 -8.91 7.87
CA GLY A 224 10.25 -9.02 8.78
C GLY A 224 9.92 -7.69 9.46
N ARG A 225 10.94 -6.93 9.90
CA ARG A 225 10.76 -5.60 10.49
C ARG A 225 10.17 -4.61 9.49
N MET A 226 10.53 -4.71 8.21
CA MET A 226 9.91 -3.88 7.17
C MET A 226 8.41 -4.17 7.05
N GLN A 227 8.00 -5.43 7.08
CA GLN A 227 6.58 -5.81 7.06
C GLN A 227 5.85 -5.34 8.32
N VAL A 228 6.45 -5.48 9.49
CA VAL A 228 5.90 -4.95 10.75
C VAL A 228 5.67 -3.44 10.67
N ASN A 229 6.62 -2.69 10.10
CA ASN A 229 6.47 -1.24 9.95
C ASN A 229 5.32 -0.87 9.00
N VAL A 230 5.11 -1.64 7.92
CA VAL A 230 3.96 -1.45 7.03
C VAL A 230 2.65 -1.69 7.78
N ILE A 231 2.56 -2.73 8.60
CA ILE A 231 1.34 -3.03 9.38
C ILE A 231 1.11 -1.96 10.47
N ARG A 232 2.15 -1.55 11.20
CA ARG A 232 2.06 -0.48 12.19
C ARG A 232 1.54 0.82 11.58
N HIS A 233 2.11 1.23 10.44
CA HIS A 233 1.66 2.42 9.73
C HIS A 233 0.22 2.28 9.24
N LEU A 234 -0.17 1.10 8.72
CA LEU A 234 -1.57 0.84 8.34
C LEU A 234 -2.52 1.00 9.54
N MET A 235 -2.18 0.42 10.70
CA MET A 235 -2.98 0.55 11.92
C MET A 235 -3.08 2.01 12.36
N ALA A 236 -1.97 2.72 12.36
CA ALA A 236 -1.90 4.08 12.87
C ALA A 236 -2.59 5.10 11.95
N SER A 237 -2.34 5.03 10.63
CA SER A 237 -3.03 5.86 9.64
C SER A 237 -4.55 5.62 9.64
N THR A 238 -4.98 4.35 9.73
CA THR A 238 -6.40 4.00 9.85
C THR A 238 -7.02 4.59 11.13
N ALA A 239 -6.34 4.45 12.27
CA ALA A 239 -6.80 5.03 13.52
C ALA A 239 -6.90 6.56 13.46
N LEU A 240 -5.94 7.23 12.84
CA LEU A 240 -5.95 8.68 12.69
C LEU A 240 -7.11 9.15 11.79
N HIS A 241 -7.38 8.48 10.66
CA HIS A 241 -8.53 8.78 9.82
C HIS A 241 -9.87 8.58 10.55
N LEU A 242 -9.99 7.52 11.36
CA LEU A 242 -11.18 7.31 12.19
C LEU A 242 -11.37 8.39 13.26
N LEU A 243 -10.32 9.12 13.63
CA LEU A 243 -10.34 10.17 14.65
C LEU A 243 -10.48 11.58 14.08
N ASP A 244 -10.98 11.71 12.85
CA ASP A 244 -11.36 13.01 12.28
C ASP A 244 -12.39 13.74 13.14
N ARG A 245 -12.62 15.04 12.84
CA ARG A 245 -13.39 15.94 13.71
C ARG A 245 -14.80 15.44 14.04
N ASP A 246 -15.43 14.72 13.12
CA ASP A 246 -16.78 14.18 13.27
C ASP A 246 -16.81 12.70 13.70
N SER A 247 -15.72 12.21 14.31
CA SER A 247 -15.59 10.81 14.74
C SER A 247 -16.67 10.36 15.75
N LEU A 248 -17.31 9.23 15.45
CA LEU A 248 -18.29 8.59 16.32
C LEU A 248 -17.62 7.93 17.54
N PRO A 249 -18.34 7.68 18.66
CA PRO A 249 -17.78 6.94 19.80
C PRO A 249 -17.19 5.57 19.43
N SER A 250 -17.84 4.84 18.52
CA SER A 250 -17.35 3.55 17.99
C SER A 250 -16.05 3.70 17.19
N ASP A 251 -15.85 4.82 16.49
CA ASP A 251 -14.61 5.11 15.78
C ASP A 251 -13.45 5.32 16.75
N ARG A 252 -13.73 6.02 17.85
CA ARG A 252 -12.74 6.26 18.92
C ARG A 252 -12.32 4.95 19.60
N GLU A 253 -13.27 4.07 19.87
CA GLU A 253 -13.00 2.74 20.43
C GLU A 253 -12.14 1.89 19.49
N ARG A 254 -12.50 1.86 18.19
CA ARG A 254 -11.73 1.14 17.17
C ARG A 254 -10.32 1.73 17.01
N ALA A 255 -10.18 3.05 16.99
CA ALA A 255 -8.88 3.71 16.91
C ALA A 255 -7.98 3.40 18.12
N LEU A 256 -8.54 3.45 19.34
CA LEU A 256 -7.84 3.02 20.55
C LEU A 256 -7.42 1.55 20.45
N ARG A 257 -8.32 0.68 19.98
CA ARG A 257 -8.04 -0.75 19.81
C ARG A 257 -6.89 -0.99 18.83
N LEU A 258 -6.85 -0.28 17.71
CA LEU A 258 -5.74 -0.35 16.75
C LEU A 258 -4.40 0.06 17.38
N ALA A 259 -4.37 1.14 18.15
CA ALA A 259 -3.16 1.57 18.86
C ALA A 259 -2.68 0.53 19.90
N GLN A 260 -3.61 -0.06 20.66
CA GLN A 260 -3.32 -1.11 21.63
C GLN A 260 -2.82 -2.39 20.96
N LEU A 261 -3.46 -2.83 19.88
CA LEU A 261 -3.04 -4.00 19.12
C LEU A 261 -1.65 -3.78 18.49
N SER A 262 -1.37 -2.59 17.95
CA SER A 262 -0.05 -2.25 17.40
C SER A 262 1.06 -2.44 18.43
N ARG A 263 0.87 -1.97 19.66
CA ARG A 263 1.82 -2.15 20.78
C ARG A 263 1.92 -3.62 21.23
N LYS A 264 0.78 -4.31 21.31
CA LYS A 264 0.72 -5.72 21.76
C LYS A 264 1.35 -6.68 20.76
N TRP A 265 0.99 -6.57 19.49
CA TRP A 265 1.46 -7.45 18.42
C TRP A 265 2.90 -7.16 18.02
N PHE A 266 3.28 -5.89 18.08
CA PHE A 266 4.61 -5.44 17.71
C PHE A 266 5.19 -4.61 18.87
N PRO A 267 5.72 -5.26 19.92
CA PRO A 267 6.42 -4.56 20.99
C PRO A 267 7.65 -3.82 20.47
N SER A 268 7.94 -2.62 20.99
CA SER A 268 9.10 -1.82 20.60
C SER A 268 10.43 -2.47 20.96
N GLU A 269 10.42 -3.35 21.96
CA GLU A 269 11.57 -4.07 22.47
C GLU A 269 12.01 -5.18 21.50
N ILE A 270 11.05 -5.76 20.77
CA ILE A 270 11.30 -6.78 19.73
C ILE A 270 11.56 -6.12 18.38
N VAL A 271 10.68 -5.18 18.00
CA VAL A 271 10.80 -4.42 16.74
C VAL A 271 10.83 -2.93 17.06
N PRO A 272 12.02 -2.29 17.13
CA PRO A 272 12.13 -0.87 17.44
C PRO A 272 11.34 0.02 16.48
N HIS A 273 10.80 1.12 17.00
CA HIS A 273 10.20 2.15 16.16
C HIS A 273 11.23 2.76 15.20
N ALA A 274 10.76 3.10 14.00
CA ALA A 274 11.56 3.69 12.95
C ALA A 274 10.84 4.89 12.33
N SER A 275 11.62 5.78 11.71
CA SER A 275 11.09 6.80 10.82
C SER A 275 11.08 6.26 9.40
N ASN A 276 9.96 6.43 8.72
CA ASN A 276 9.66 5.85 7.41
C ASN A 276 9.10 6.93 6.49
N ILE A 277 8.97 6.58 5.21
CA ILE A 277 8.36 7.44 4.20
C ILE A 277 7.36 6.63 3.38
N THR A 278 6.15 7.16 3.22
CA THR A 278 5.09 6.59 2.39
C THR A 278 4.46 7.74 1.61
N GLY A 279 4.33 7.62 0.27
CA GLY A 279 3.68 8.66 -0.54
C GLY A 279 4.34 10.04 -0.43
N GLY A 280 5.66 10.11 -0.17
CA GLY A 280 6.38 11.37 0.05
C GLY A 280 6.26 11.94 1.47
N VAL A 281 5.34 11.42 2.29
CA VAL A 281 5.12 11.82 3.69
C VAL A 281 6.08 11.06 4.59
N THR A 282 6.87 11.79 5.37
CA THR A 282 7.73 11.21 6.41
C THR A 282 6.91 11.08 7.69
N TYR A 283 6.98 9.92 8.34
CA TYR A 283 6.32 9.66 9.62
C TYR A 283 7.21 8.81 10.51
N SER A 284 6.88 8.76 11.79
CA SER A 284 7.47 7.83 12.75
C SER A 284 6.40 6.94 13.36
N ASN A 285 6.69 5.64 13.50
CA ASN A 285 5.77 4.71 14.16
C ASN A 285 5.40 5.15 15.58
N GLY A 286 6.40 5.61 16.36
CA GLY A 286 6.17 6.09 17.73
C GLY A 286 5.41 7.42 17.75
N GLY A 287 5.75 8.31 16.82
CA GLY A 287 5.07 9.61 16.67
C GLY A 287 3.62 9.47 16.25
N GLU A 288 3.30 8.54 15.34
CA GLU A 288 1.92 8.25 14.93
C GLU A 288 1.10 7.71 16.11
N LEU A 289 1.65 6.78 16.91
CA LEU A 289 0.99 6.30 18.12
C LEU A 289 0.73 7.44 19.11
N ALA A 290 1.72 8.32 19.34
CA ALA A 290 1.54 9.50 20.20
C ALA A 290 0.41 10.40 19.70
N ARG A 291 0.29 10.62 18.38
CA ARG A 291 -0.78 11.41 17.78
C ARG A 291 -2.17 10.79 17.96
N ILE A 292 -2.29 9.46 17.87
CA ILE A 292 -3.57 8.78 18.12
C ILE A 292 -4.06 9.08 19.54
N TYR A 293 -3.19 8.91 20.55
CA TYR A 293 -3.53 9.19 21.94
C TYR A 293 -3.78 10.68 22.21
N LEU A 294 -3.00 11.58 21.61
CA LEU A 294 -3.25 13.03 21.63
C LEU A 294 -4.65 13.35 21.12
N ARG A 295 -5.04 12.74 19.99
CA ARG A 295 -6.34 12.99 19.37
C ARG A 295 -7.50 12.42 20.20
N LEU A 296 -7.33 11.22 20.75
CA LEU A 296 -8.28 10.63 21.69
C LEU A 296 -8.46 11.52 22.94
N TRP A 297 -7.37 12.05 23.50
CA TRP A 297 -7.45 13.01 24.60
C TRP A 297 -8.22 14.27 24.20
N LYS A 298 -7.87 14.91 23.08
CA LYS A 298 -8.58 16.11 22.58
C LYS A 298 -10.09 15.88 22.38
N LEU A 299 -10.49 14.66 21.97
CA LEU A 299 -11.89 14.30 21.73
C LEU A 299 -12.67 13.85 22.98
N THR A 300 -11.99 13.45 24.05
CA THR A 300 -12.64 12.81 25.22
C THR A 300 -12.34 13.48 26.55
N GLY A 301 -11.30 14.30 26.63
CA GLY A 301 -10.81 14.86 27.90
C GLY A 301 -10.15 13.84 28.83
N ASN A 302 -9.94 12.59 28.41
CA ASN A 302 -9.40 11.54 29.28
C ASN A 302 -7.88 11.68 29.45
N ASP A 303 -7.44 12.08 30.65
CA ASP A 303 -6.04 12.30 31.00
C ASP A 303 -5.15 11.05 30.94
N THR A 304 -5.72 9.85 30.90
CA THR A 304 -4.93 8.63 30.64
C THR A 304 -4.36 8.67 29.23
N TYR A 305 -5.16 9.08 28.24
CA TYR A 305 -4.66 9.23 26.87
C TYR A 305 -3.64 10.35 26.75
N ARG A 306 -3.81 11.44 27.51
CA ARG A 306 -2.81 12.51 27.59
C ARG A 306 -1.46 11.97 28.08
N ARG A 307 -1.46 11.24 29.20
CA ARG A 307 -0.25 10.64 29.79
C ARG A 307 0.45 9.68 28.83
N GLU A 308 -0.30 8.79 28.17
CA GLU A 308 0.24 7.86 27.17
C GLU A 308 0.84 8.61 25.97
N ALA A 309 0.14 9.63 25.46
CA ALA A 309 0.64 10.46 24.36
C ALA A 309 1.95 11.17 24.73
N THR A 310 2.04 11.74 25.94
CA THR A 310 3.25 12.41 26.43
C THR A 310 4.42 11.43 26.54
N GLN A 311 4.21 10.24 27.10
CA GLN A 311 5.26 9.22 27.21
C GLN A 311 5.78 8.78 25.85
N LEU A 312 4.89 8.49 24.91
CA LEU A 312 5.26 8.11 23.54
C LEU A 312 5.99 9.23 22.80
N ALA A 313 5.54 10.48 22.96
CA ALA A 313 6.17 11.64 22.32
C ALA A 313 7.59 11.89 22.87
N TYR A 314 7.82 11.74 24.18
CA TYR A 314 9.18 11.84 24.74
C TYR A 314 10.08 10.68 24.29
N ALA A 315 9.60 9.44 24.32
CA ALA A 315 10.38 8.30 23.85
C ALA A 315 10.79 8.47 22.37
N GLU A 316 9.89 9.01 21.56
CA GLU A 316 10.16 9.28 20.15
C GLU A 316 11.12 10.47 19.95
N LEU A 317 10.98 11.52 20.77
CA LEU A 317 11.92 12.64 20.80
C LEU A 317 13.33 12.17 21.16
N GLU A 318 13.49 11.30 22.16
CA GLU A 318 14.76 10.69 22.56
C GLU A 318 15.40 9.90 21.43
N ARG A 319 14.62 9.02 20.80
CA ARG A 319 15.05 8.21 19.66
C ARG A 319 15.55 9.09 18.51
N CYS A 320 14.76 10.09 18.12
CA CYS A 320 15.12 11.01 17.03
C CYS A 320 16.33 11.88 17.39
N ALA A 321 16.43 12.33 18.64
CA ALA A 321 17.56 13.11 19.13
C ALA A 321 18.87 12.32 19.07
N ALA A 322 18.85 11.04 19.44
CA ALA A 322 20.00 10.15 19.33
C ALA A 322 20.51 10.04 17.88
N TYR A 323 19.60 9.84 16.92
CA TYR A 323 19.96 9.82 15.50
C TYR A 323 20.45 11.17 14.98
N SER A 324 19.87 12.29 15.46
CA SER A 324 20.33 13.62 15.09
C SER A 324 21.79 13.84 15.50
N ARG A 325 22.11 13.54 16.77
CA ARG A 325 23.49 13.59 17.31
C ARG A 325 24.44 12.69 16.54
N TYR A 326 24.08 11.42 16.32
CA TYR A 326 24.88 10.49 15.53
C TYR A 326 25.22 11.05 14.15
N LEU A 327 24.21 11.52 13.41
CA LEU A 327 24.41 12.06 12.07
C LEU A 327 25.20 13.39 12.07
N SER A 328 25.16 14.15 13.17
CA SER A 328 25.90 15.41 13.32
C SER A 328 27.36 15.16 13.67
N ALA A 329 27.66 14.08 14.40
CA ALA A 329 29.02 13.62 14.67
C ALA A 329 29.72 13.06 13.42
N LEU A 330 28.97 12.59 12.42
CA LEU A 330 29.53 12.13 11.14
C LEU A 330 29.96 13.30 10.26
N SER A 331 31.15 13.16 9.66
CA SER A 331 31.58 14.04 8.58
C SER A 331 30.63 13.97 7.37
N PRO A 332 30.54 15.03 6.54
CA PRO A 332 29.68 15.03 5.36
C PRO A 332 29.90 13.83 4.43
N ARG A 333 31.17 13.37 4.31
CA ARG A 333 31.56 12.20 3.52
C ARG A 333 30.89 10.90 4.02
N TYR A 334 30.79 10.70 5.34
CA TYR A 334 30.21 9.47 5.89
C TYR A 334 28.68 9.54 6.00
N ARG A 335 28.11 10.74 6.15
CA ARG A 335 26.67 10.93 6.27
C ARG A 335 25.89 10.35 5.08
N ARG A 336 26.43 10.42 3.86
CA ARG A 336 25.76 9.87 2.64
C ARG A 336 25.63 8.35 2.64
N TYR A 337 26.50 7.64 3.37
CA TYR A 337 26.50 6.18 3.45
C TYR A 337 25.57 5.62 4.52
N THR A 338 24.97 6.49 5.36
CA THR A 338 23.96 6.06 6.32
C THR A 338 22.70 5.53 5.64
N LYS A 339 21.91 4.71 6.33
CA LYS A 339 20.63 4.25 5.80
C LYS A 339 19.67 5.44 5.63
N ALA A 340 18.81 5.38 4.62
CA ALA A 340 17.81 6.42 4.38
C ALA A 340 16.91 6.66 5.61
N THR A 341 16.43 5.58 6.23
CA THR A 341 15.59 5.62 7.45
C THR A 341 16.27 6.31 8.63
N THR A 342 17.59 6.15 8.79
CA THR A 342 18.38 6.88 9.79
C THR A 342 18.30 8.39 9.56
N ARG A 343 18.40 8.82 8.30
CA ARG A 343 18.29 10.25 7.94
C ARG A 343 16.89 10.80 8.16
N LEU A 344 15.85 9.99 7.95
CA LEU A 344 14.45 10.40 8.16
C LEU A 344 14.13 10.74 9.61
N ALA A 345 14.83 10.17 10.60
CA ALA A 345 14.64 10.52 12.01
C ALA A 345 14.88 12.01 12.30
N ARG A 346 15.68 12.70 11.49
CA ARG A 346 15.84 14.16 11.59
C ARG A 346 14.59 14.93 11.18
N ASN A 347 13.81 14.38 10.25
CA ASN A 347 12.60 15.01 9.72
C ASN A 347 11.42 14.85 10.68
N THR A 348 11.43 13.79 11.50
CA THR A 348 10.36 13.49 12.48
C THR A 348 10.64 14.03 13.89
N LEU A 349 11.84 14.57 14.15
CA LEU A 349 12.20 15.07 15.49
C LEU A 349 11.26 16.19 15.94
N TYR A 350 11.07 17.20 15.10
CA TYR A 350 10.27 18.37 15.47
C TYR A 350 8.78 18.04 15.57
N GLU A 351 8.30 17.02 14.89
CA GLU A 351 6.94 16.51 15.04
C GLU A 351 6.65 16.06 16.49
N SER A 352 7.64 15.47 17.17
CA SER A 352 7.51 15.09 18.58
C SER A 352 7.50 16.31 19.50
N VAL A 353 8.29 17.35 19.19
CA VAL A 353 8.27 18.64 19.88
C VAL A 353 6.89 19.29 19.75
N GLN A 354 6.35 19.36 18.52
CA GLN A 354 5.02 19.89 18.26
C GLN A 354 3.94 19.09 19.00
N THR A 355 4.04 17.76 19.00
CA THR A 355 3.09 16.88 19.72
C THR A 355 3.10 17.17 21.23
N LEU A 356 4.27 17.40 21.83
CA LEU A 356 4.39 17.76 23.25
C LEU A 356 3.78 19.15 23.55
N MET A 357 4.03 20.14 22.69
CA MET A 357 3.40 21.47 22.81
C MET A 357 1.87 21.37 22.72
N ASP A 358 1.37 20.57 21.78
CA ASP A 358 -0.05 20.27 21.61
C ASP A 358 -0.70 19.57 22.82
N LEU A 359 0.09 18.85 23.62
CA LEU A 359 -0.31 18.24 24.89
C LEU A 359 -0.25 19.21 26.07
N GLY A 360 0.13 20.47 25.82
CA GLY A 360 0.27 21.52 26.83
C GLY A 360 1.57 21.44 27.63
N VAL A 361 2.60 20.76 27.13
CA VAL A 361 3.93 20.80 27.73
C VAL A 361 4.58 22.14 27.39
N ASP A 362 5.15 22.81 28.40
CA ASP A 362 5.77 24.10 28.22
C ASP A 362 6.95 24.05 27.21
N SER A 363 6.97 25.01 26.29
CA SER A 363 7.97 25.07 25.23
C SER A 363 9.40 25.21 25.75
N LEU A 364 9.62 25.98 26.83
CA LEU A 364 10.95 26.15 27.44
C LEU A 364 11.37 24.87 28.14
N GLN A 365 10.45 24.16 28.78
CA GLN A 365 10.72 22.84 29.37
C GLN A 365 11.17 21.83 28.31
N ILE A 366 10.56 21.81 27.13
CA ILE A 366 10.95 20.90 26.04
C ILE A 366 12.34 21.28 25.51
N VAL A 367 12.54 22.56 25.16
CA VAL A 367 13.79 23.06 24.56
C VAL A 367 14.98 22.89 25.50
N ASN A 368 14.78 23.12 26.81
CA ASN A 368 15.83 22.98 27.82
C ASN A 368 16.01 21.53 28.31
N SER A 369 15.25 20.57 27.78
CA SER A 369 15.37 19.17 28.15
C SER A 369 16.79 18.62 27.86
N PRO A 370 17.35 17.77 28.73
CA PRO A 370 18.59 17.05 28.44
C PRO A 370 18.56 16.28 27.13
N ILE A 371 17.37 15.86 26.69
CA ILE A 371 17.13 15.13 25.44
C ILE A 371 17.61 15.94 24.23
N LEU A 372 17.40 17.26 24.24
CA LEU A 372 17.70 18.16 23.13
C LEU A 372 19.06 18.87 23.27
N ARG A 373 19.85 18.54 24.30
CA ARG A 373 21.19 19.10 24.48
C ARG A 373 22.06 18.87 23.23
N GLY A 374 22.61 19.96 22.71
CA GLY A 374 23.48 19.96 21.52
C GLY A 374 22.74 19.75 20.19
N ILE A 375 21.41 19.90 20.16
CA ILE A 375 20.59 19.80 18.95
C ILE A 375 20.09 21.19 18.55
N ASP A 376 20.30 21.54 17.28
CA ASP A 376 19.75 22.75 16.66
C ASP A 376 18.27 22.55 16.34
N ILE A 377 17.40 22.89 17.30
CA ILE A 377 15.95 22.71 17.19
C ILE A 377 15.37 23.55 16.06
N GLN A 378 15.87 24.78 15.84
CA GLN A 378 15.35 25.66 14.80
C GLN A 378 15.58 25.04 13.41
N ARG A 379 16.76 24.48 13.17
CA ARG A 379 17.02 23.73 11.92
C ARG A 379 16.08 22.54 11.75
N HIS A 380 15.77 21.82 12.82
CA HIS A 380 14.82 20.70 12.75
C HIS A 380 13.39 21.17 12.46
N ARG A 381 12.98 22.32 13.01
CA ARG A 381 11.71 22.98 12.68
C ARG A 381 11.63 23.31 11.19
N ASP A 382 12.66 23.95 10.65
CA ASP A 382 12.68 24.36 9.24
C ASP A 382 12.61 23.15 8.29
N ILE A 383 13.30 22.06 8.64
CA ILE A 383 13.22 20.78 7.90
C ILE A 383 11.79 20.22 7.94
N TRP A 384 11.17 20.22 9.11
CA TRP A 384 9.82 19.71 9.29
C TRP A 384 8.78 20.55 8.53
N MET A 385 8.86 21.88 8.60
CA MET A 385 8.00 22.79 7.82
C MET A 385 8.11 22.55 6.31
N LYS A 386 9.33 22.43 5.78
CA LYS A 386 9.57 22.07 4.37
C LYS A 386 9.01 20.68 4.01
N THR A 387 8.90 19.80 4.99
CA THR A 387 8.30 18.48 4.79
C THR A 387 6.78 18.60 4.69
N LEU A 388 6.15 19.44 5.51
CA LEU A 388 4.71 19.73 5.44
C LEU A 388 4.33 20.46 4.13
N GLU A 389 5.13 21.43 3.69
CA GLU A 389 4.91 22.15 2.43
C GLU A 389 4.92 21.25 1.19
N LYS A 390 5.63 20.11 1.24
CA LYS A 390 5.66 19.12 0.16
C LYS A 390 4.49 18.14 0.20
N GLN A 391 3.73 18.11 1.29
CA GLN A 391 2.61 17.21 1.52
C GLN A 391 1.27 17.87 1.18
N GLN A 392 1.22 19.20 1.18
CA GLN A 392 0.16 20.02 0.58
C GLN A 392 0.37 20.13 -0.93
#